data_AF-A0A3P3W6F4-F1
#
_entry.id   AF-A0A3P3W6F4-F1
#
_cell.length_a   1.000
_cell.length_b   1.000
_cell.length_c   1.000
_cell.angle_alpha   90.00
_cell.angle_beta   90.00
_cell.angle_gamma   90.00
#
_symmetry.space_group_name_H-M   'P 1'
#
loop_
_entity.id
_entity.type
_entity.pdbx_description
1 polymer ?
#
loop_
_entity_poly.entity_id
_entity_poly.type
_entity_poly.pdbx_seq_one_letter_code
_entity_poly.pdbx_strand_id
1 'polypeptide(L)'
;MDNLFKSYGSIPVDQWDYYFDIDEQVRIPFPFTGEPAEHNYFIREYFTRGGKAEAMESVALSFDNLRLPNHINSVFFLGIMVYNNTSLHRKYKLENNAPGYKSFPFIWFLIALYHDNAYEMEGRDKLVEIQSVEELCRHFDIAELLLDKIVDCRYRALLDSRRNYFLYRKRVSGVVDHGILGSILLYDRLVKIRAEKKKENKGNRFWGRKLVNQYLKAANAISLHNIWMPTRATEQIYRDNNLEMLIGIQKVRFLDFPLFYILAVIDTIEPLKIYKDLKLPDIKILTEICIEFKKDGISLLKQEGSDLDFSRLIDKARSLENWIDIGVRAESDLVEITFHY
;
A
#
# COMPACT_ATOMS: atom_id res chain seq x y z
N MET A 1 -6.72 -16.84 -21.59
CA MET A 1 -6.48 -16.20 -20.28
C MET A 1 -6.12 -14.76 -20.55
N ASP A 2 -6.62 -13.81 -19.76
CA ASP A 2 -6.31 -12.41 -20.00
C ASP A 2 -4.97 -12.04 -19.33
N ASN A 3 -4.16 -11.26 -20.02
CA ASN A 3 -2.96 -10.67 -19.43
C ASN A 3 -3.32 -9.52 -18.48
N LEU A 4 -2.40 -9.14 -17.60
CA LEU A 4 -2.61 -8.10 -16.59
C LEU A 4 -3.01 -6.77 -17.24
N PHE A 5 -2.43 -6.40 -18.38
CA PHE A 5 -2.79 -5.16 -19.08
C PHE A 5 -4.28 -5.12 -19.44
N LYS A 6 -4.78 -6.16 -20.12
CA LYS A 6 -6.19 -6.26 -20.50
C LYS A 6 -7.09 -6.38 -19.26
N SER A 7 -6.64 -7.14 -18.27
CA SER A 7 -7.34 -7.34 -17.00
C SER A 7 -7.52 -6.03 -16.24
N TYR A 8 -6.47 -5.22 -16.11
CA TYR A 8 -6.54 -3.90 -15.49
C TYR A 8 -7.51 -2.97 -16.24
N GLY A 9 -7.43 -2.93 -17.57
CA GLY A 9 -8.30 -2.10 -18.40
C GLY A 9 -9.77 -2.54 -18.42
N SER A 10 -10.07 -3.77 -17.98
CA SER A 10 -11.42 -4.33 -17.96
C SER A 10 -12.11 -4.25 -16.60
N ILE A 11 -11.45 -3.67 -15.57
CA ILE A 11 -12.06 -3.52 -14.24
C ILE A 11 -13.22 -2.53 -14.34
N PRO A 12 -14.45 -2.92 -13.94
CA PRO A 12 -15.58 -2.02 -13.94
C PRO A 12 -15.29 -0.74 -13.16
N VAL A 13 -15.66 0.42 -13.73
CA VAL A 13 -15.34 1.74 -13.15
C VAL A 13 -15.86 1.87 -11.72
N ASP A 14 -17.05 1.35 -11.45
CA ASP A 14 -17.66 1.37 -10.13
C ASP A 14 -16.81 0.62 -9.09
N GLN A 15 -15.96 -0.32 -9.47
CA GLN A 15 -15.12 -1.07 -8.51
C GLN A 15 -13.91 -0.29 -8.01
N TRP A 16 -13.32 0.59 -8.82
CA TRP A 16 -12.11 1.32 -8.47
C TRP A 16 -12.35 2.81 -8.29
N ASP A 17 -13.34 3.41 -8.94
CA ASP A 17 -13.66 4.83 -8.76
C ASP A 17 -14.49 5.03 -7.50
N TYR A 18 -13.86 5.58 -6.47
CA TYR A 18 -14.52 5.93 -5.21
C TYR A 18 -15.69 6.91 -5.41
N TYR A 19 -15.62 7.75 -6.45
CA TYR A 19 -16.56 8.84 -6.72
C TYR A 19 -17.59 8.47 -7.80
N PHE A 20 -17.65 7.21 -8.21
CA PHE A 20 -18.62 6.70 -9.19
C PHE A 20 -20.06 7.04 -8.77
N ASP A 21 -20.90 7.47 -9.74
CA ASP A 21 -22.29 7.93 -9.56
C ASP A 21 -22.50 9.08 -8.56
N ILE A 22 -21.44 9.73 -8.09
CA ILE A 22 -21.52 10.86 -7.15
C ILE A 22 -20.98 12.15 -7.77
N ASP A 23 -19.94 12.05 -8.60
CA ASP A 23 -19.32 13.18 -9.28
C ASP A 23 -19.04 12.81 -10.75
N GLU A 24 -20.07 12.72 -11.59
CA GLU A 24 -19.98 12.25 -12.98
C GLU A 24 -19.15 13.15 -13.91
N GLN A 25 -18.71 14.32 -13.44
CA GLN A 25 -18.09 15.34 -14.31
C GLN A 25 -16.64 15.01 -14.69
N VAL A 26 -15.96 14.10 -13.98
CA VAL A 26 -14.54 13.80 -14.19
C VAL A 26 -14.36 12.36 -14.66
N ARG A 27 -14.02 12.19 -15.94
CA ARG A 27 -13.61 10.91 -16.51
C ARG A 27 -12.08 10.81 -16.49
N ILE A 28 -11.55 10.01 -15.57
CA ILE A 28 -10.10 9.77 -15.47
C ILE A 28 -9.73 8.63 -16.44
N PRO A 29 -8.76 8.83 -17.36
CA PRO A 29 -8.33 7.80 -18.29
C PRO A 29 -7.58 6.67 -17.57
N PHE A 30 -7.54 5.50 -18.20
CA PHE A 30 -6.79 4.35 -17.72
C PHE A 30 -5.27 4.65 -17.80
N PRO A 31 -4.49 4.51 -16.70
CA PRO A 31 -3.13 5.07 -16.66
C PRO A 31 -2.08 4.30 -17.46
N PHE A 32 -2.41 3.12 -18.00
CA PHE A 32 -1.47 2.31 -18.77
C PHE A 32 -1.65 2.48 -20.28
N THR A 33 -2.57 3.34 -20.72
CA THR A 33 -2.75 3.70 -22.13
C THR A 33 -2.07 5.03 -22.44
N GLY A 34 -1.35 5.09 -23.56
CA GLY A 34 -0.62 6.29 -24.02
C GLY A 34 0.90 6.08 -24.06
N GLU A 35 1.59 6.85 -24.91
CA GLU A 35 3.06 6.96 -24.89
C GLU A 35 3.46 8.45 -24.78
N PRO A 36 4.06 8.89 -23.66
CA PRO A 36 4.30 8.13 -22.42
C PRO A 36 3.01 7.83 -21.65
N ALA A 37 3.01 6.74 -20.86
CA ALA A 37 1.90 6.43 -19.96
C ALA A 37 1.75 7.51 -18.87
N GLU A 38 0.52 7.96 -18.63
CA GLU A 38 0.23 9.13 -17.80
C GLU A 38 -0.02 8.79 -16.32
N HIS A 39 0.90 8.06 -15.69
CA HIS A 39 0.69 7.57 -14.32
C HIS A 39 0.48 8.69 -13.29
N ASN A 40 1.31 9.74 -13.34
CA ASN A 40 1.20 10.90 -12.45
C ASN A 40 -0.12 11.65 -12.64
N TYR A 41 -0.61 11.72 -13.89
CA TYR A 41 -1.89 12.36 -14.18
C TYR A 41 -3.04 11.62 -13.51
N PHE A 42 -3.13 10.29 -13.68
CA PHE A 42 -4.14 9.49 -13.00
C PHE A 42 -4.11 9.68 -11.48
N ILE A 43 -2.92 9.59 -10.86
CA ILE A 43 -2.76 9.72 -9.42
C ILE A 43 -3.21 11.11 -8.95
N ARG A 44 -2.79 12.17 -9.66
CA ARG A 44 -3.14 13.56 -9.39
C ARG A 44 -4.64 13.78 -9.48
N GLU A 45 -5.25 13.41 -10.60
CA GLU A 45 -6.68 13.62 -10.82
C GLU A 45 -7.52 12.82 -9.82
N TYR A 46 -7.17 11.55 -9.58
CA TYR A 46 -7.90 10.70 -8.64
C TYR A 46 -7.86 11.25 -7.21
N PHE A 47 -6.71 11.71 -6.75
CA PHE A 47 -6.56 12.24 -5.39
C PHE A 47 -7.13 13.66 -5.25
N THR A 48 -6.96 14.50 -6.26
CA THR A 48 -7.45 15.89 -6.31
C THR A 48 -8.97 15.94 -6.36
N ARG A 49 -9.63 15.03 -7.09
CA ARG A 49 -11.09 14.88 -7.11
C ARG A 49 -11.68 14.73 -5.70
N GLY A 50 -10.91 14.10 -4.80
CA GLY A 50 -11.24 13.96 -3.38
C GLY A 50 -11.07 15.19 -2.52
N GLY A 51 -10.50 16.28 -3.04
CA GLY A 51 -10.11 17.48 -2.30
C GLY A 51 -9.02 17.22 -1.27
N LYS A 52 -8.16 16.20 -1.48
CA LYS A 52 -7.14 15.76 -0.51
C LYS A 52 -5.69 15.98 -0.98
N ALA A 53 -5.49 16.56 -2.15
CA ALA A 53 -4.17 16.84 -2.74
C ALA A 53 -3.24 17.62 -1.79
N GLU A 54 -3.80 18.56 -1.02
CA GLU A 54 -3.10 19.35 0.01
C GLU A 54 -2.34 18.47 1.03
N ALA A 55 -2.78 17.22 1.24
CA ALA A 55 -2.09 16.29 2.14
C ALA A 55 -0.66 15.99 1.69
N MET A 56 -0.41 15.94 0.38
CA MET A 56 0.91 15.69 -0.19
C MET A 56 1.77 16.97 -0.15
N GLU A 57 1.17 18.09 -0.56
CA GLU A 57 1.84 19.39 -0.63
C GLU A 57 2.41 19.81 0.74
N SER A 58 1.67 19.55 1.82
CA SER A 58 2.04 19.90 3.20
C SER A 58 3.24 19.14 3.80
N VAL A 59 3.81 18.17 3.08
CA VAL A 59 4.96 17.36 3.52
C VAL A 59 6.06 17.29 2.47
N ALA A 60 6.10 18.25 1.55
CA ALA A 60 7.03 18.31 0.42
C ALA A 60 6.99 17.08 -0.51
N LEU A 61 5.90 16.31 -0.48
CA LEU A 61 5.61 15.30 -1.49
C LEU A 61 4.91 15.99 -2.67
N SER A 62 5.42 15.78 -3.88
CA SER A 62 4.82 16.33 -5.10
C SER A 62 4.39 15.22 -6.03
N PHE A 63 3.26 15.41 -6.72
CA PHE A 63 2.82 14.51 -7.80
C PHE A 63 3.81 14.45 -8.97
N ASP A 64 4.69 15.45 -9.12
CA ASP A 64 5.72 15.44 -10.17
C ASP A 64 6.93 14.56 -9.79
N ASN A 65 7.12 14.30 -8.50
CA ASN A 65 8.28 13.58 -7.95
C ASN A 65 7.86 12.27 -7.24
N LEU A 66 6.82 11.60 -7.72
CA LEU A 66 6.40 10.33 -7.11
C LEU A 66 7.40 9.23 -7.40
N ARG A 67 7.65 8.40 -6.38
CA ARG A 67 8.46 7.20 -6.55
C ARG A 67 7.64 6.12 -7.26
N LEU A 68 8.12 5.71 -8.44
CA LEU A 68 7.53 4.61 -9.23
C LEU A 68 6.01 4.76 -9.40
N PRO A 69 5.52 5.82 -10.08
CA PRO A 69 4.08 6.05 -10.22
C PRO A 69 3.35 4.95 -11.00
N ASN A 70 4.06 4.23 -11.87
CA ASN A 70 3.56 3.03 -12.52
C ASN A 70 3.29 1.89 -11.55
N HIS A 71 4.20 1.66 -10.59
CA HIS A 71 4.02 0.71 -9.51
C HIS A 71 2.81 1.08 -8.62
N ILE A 72 2.66 2.36 -8.23
CA ILE A 72 1.50 2.84 -7.45
C ILE A 72 0.19 2.46 -8.15
N ASN A 73 0.08 2.76 -9.44
CA ASN A 73 -1.12 2.43 -10.22
C ASN A 73 -1.30 0.92 -10.34
N SER A 74 -0.23 0.15 -10.55
CA SER A 74 -0.33 -1.30 -10.68
C SER A 74 -0.75 -1.98 -9.38
N VAL A 75 -0.18 -1.59 -8.23
CA VAL A 75 -0.63 -2.03 -6.89
C VAL A 75 -2.11 -1.70 -6.68
N PHE A 76 -2.53 -0.49 -7.07
CA PHE A 76 -3.92 -0.07 -6.96
C PHE A 76 -4.84 -1.02 -7.74
N PHE A 77 -4.64 -1.19 -9.05
CA PHE A 77 -5.52 -2.01 -9.87
C PHE A 77 -5.42 -3.52 -9.54
N LEU A 78 -4.22 -4.05 -9.31
CA LEU A 78 -4.03 -5.46 -8.92
C LEU A 78 -4.76 -5.76 -7.60
N GLY A 79 -4.64 -4.89 -6.60
CA GLY A 79 -5.33 -5.07 -5.33
C GLY A 79 -6.86 -4.97 -5.44
N ILE A 80 -7.39 -4.09 -6.29
CA ILE A 80 -8.84 -4.05 -6.61
C ILE A 80 -9.30 -5.39 -7.19
N MET A 81 -8.58 -5.92 -8.18
CA MET A 81 -8.92 -7.19 -8.81
C MET A 81 -8.87 -8.36 -7.83
N VAL A 82 -7.78 -8.50 -7.09
CA VAL A 82 -7.58 -9.59 -6.13
C VAL A 82 -8.64 -9.55 -5.04
N TYR A 83 -8.96 -8.37 -4.51
CA TYR A 83 -10.00 -8.23 -3.49
C TYR A 83 -11.39 -8.64 -4.02
N ASN A 84 -11.81 -8.13 -5.18
CA ASN A 84 -13.15 -8.35 -5.73
C ASN A 84 -13.36 -9.76 -6.31
N ASN A 85 -12.32 -10.38 -6.88
CA ASN A 85 -12.44 -11.67 -7.58
C ASN A 85 -12.10 -12.90 -6.72
N THR A 86 -11.78 -12.71 -5.43
CA THR A 86 -11.52 -13.81 -4.48
C THR A 86 -12.43 -13.71 -3.26
N SER A 87 -12.36 -14.62 -2.28
CA SER A 87 -13.18 -14.54 -1.06
C SER A 87 -12.79 -13.39 -0.13
N LEU A 88 -11.73 -12.64 -0.41
CA LEU A 88 -11.27 -11.51 0.41
C LEU A 88 -12.39 -10.48 0.62
N HIS A 89 -13.10 -10.05 -0.43
CA HIS A 89 -14.22 -9.09 -0.29
C HIS A 89 -15.38 -9.60 0.56
N ARG A 90 -15.60 -10.92 0.63
CA ARG A 90 -16.65 -11.50 1.49
C ARG A 90 -16.23 -11.55 2.94
N LYS A 91 -14.95 -11.82 3.20
CA LYS A 91 -14.39 -12.01 4.55
C LYS A 91 -13.97 -10.69 5.21
N TYR A 92 -13.62 -9.67 4.44
CA TYR A 92 -13.32 -8.33 4.92
C TYR A 92 -14.19 -7.29 4.25
N LYS A 93 -15.42 -7.14 4.75
CA LYS A 93 -16.37 -6.14 4.24
C LYS A 93 -16.15 -4.80 4.92
N LEU A 94 -16.02 -3.76 4.11
CA LEU A 94 -16.01 -2.37 4.56
C LEU A 94 -17.35 -1.71 4.24
N GLU A 95 -17.97 -1.08 5.24
CA GLU A 95 -19.18 -0.28 5.04
C GLU A 95 -18.89 0.92 4.14
N ASN A 96 -19.77 1.20 3.18
CA ASN A 96 -19.69 2.40 2.35
C ASN A 96 -20.02 3.66 3.15
N ASN A 97 -19.48 4.80 2.69
CA ASN A 97 -19.86 6.10 3.21
C ASN A 97 -21.08 6.62 2.43
N ALA A 98 -21.98 7.34 3.10
CA ALA A 98 -23.07 8.03 2.40
C ALA A 98 -22.50 9.14 1.48
N PRO A 99 -23.07 9.36 0.28
CA PRO A 99 -24.30 8.73 -0.25
C PRO A 99 -24.09 7.38 -0.98
N GLY A 100 -22.86 6.95 -1.24
CA GLY A 100 -22.58 5.67 -1.92
C GLY A 100 -21.09 5.34 -2.09
N TYR A 101 -20.23 6.17 -1.51
CA TYR A 101 -18.77 6.13 -1.57
C TYR A 101 -18.20 4.78 -1.11
N LYS A 102 -17.55 4.04 -2.02
CA LYS A 102 -17.02 2.70 -1.76
C LYS A 102 -15.74 2.72 -0.91
N SER A 103 -15.79 2.17 0.29
CA SER A 103 -14.69 2.34 1.25
C SER A 103 -13.39 1.62 0.89
N PHE A 104 -13.47 0.44 0.25
CA PHE A 104 -12.26 -0.31 -0.12
C PHE A 104 -11.36 0.42 -1.12
N PRO A 105 -11.83 0.83 -2.32
CA PRO A 105 -10.95 1.51 -3.28
C PRO A 105 -10.34 2.79 -2.71
N PHE A 106 -11.07 3.52 -1.87
CA PHE A 106 -10.52 4.69 -1.20
C PHE A 106 -9.36 4.37 -0.27
N ILE A 107 -9.56 3.44 0.67
CA ILE A 107 -8.51 3.04 1.62
C ILE A 107 -7.33 2.42 0.86
N TRP A 108 -7.62 1.58 -0.13
CA TRP A 108 -6.60 0.91 -0.94
C TRP A 108 -5.77 1.88 -1.76
N PHE A 109 -6.39 2.91 -2.35
CA PHE A 109 -5.67 3.96 -3.05
C PHE A 109 -4.70 4.70 -2.13
N LEU A 110 -5.11 5.03 -0.91
CA LEU A 110 -4.21 5.66 0.08
C LEU A 110 -3.01 4.76 0.40
N ILE A 111 -3.22 3.46 0.54
CA ILE A 111 -2.16 2.47 0.77
C ILE A 111 -1.20 2.44 -0.42
N ALA A 112 -1.72 2.24 -1.63
CA ALA A 112 -0.92 2.19 -2.85
C ALA A 112 -0.09 3.46 -3.02
N LEU A 113 -0.70 4.63 -2.79
CA LEU A 113 -0.04 5.93 -2.92
C LEU A 113 1.03 6.16 -1.85
N TYR A 114 0.82 5.81 -0.58
CA TYR A 114 1.72 6.27 0.49
C TYR A 114 2.72 5.24 1.01
N HIS A 115 2.62 3.96 0.63
CA HIS A 115 3.53 2.96 1.18
C HIS A 115 5.00 3.29 0.84
N ASP A 116 5.36 3.44 -0.44
CA ASP A 116 6.76 3.71 -0.82
C ASP A 116 7.10 5.22 -0.96
N ASN A 117 6.13 6.14 -0.83
CA ASN A 117 6.35 7.55 -1.23
C ASN A 117 7.17 8.41 -0.24
N ALA A 118 7.35 7.98 1.00
CA ALA A 118 8.29 8.66 1.92
C ALA A 118 9.75 8.15 1.75
N TYR A 119 10.02 7.28 0.77
CA TYR A 119 11.35 6.68 0.56
C TYR A 119 12.44 7.72 0.27
N GLU A 120 12.12 8.82 -0.42
CA GLU A 120 13.10 9.90 -0.68
C GLU A 120 13.61 10.58 0.60
N MET A 121 12.84 10.46 1.70
CA MET A 121 13.21 10.96 3.02
C MET A 121 13.98 9.92 3.85
N GLU A 122 14.09 8.66 3.37
CA GLU A 122 14.89 7.59 3.99
C GLU A 122 16.34 7.65 3.49
N GLY A 123 17.03 8.74 3.82
CA GLY A 123 18.47 8.89 3.57
C GLY A 123 19.23 9.11 4.88
N ARG A 124 20.50 8.69 4.95
CA ARG A 124 21.35 8.92 6.14
C ARG A 124 21.66 10.39 6.37
N ASP A 125 21.62 11.18 5.30
CA ASP A 125 21.76 12.63 5.27
C ASP A 125 20.42 13.35 5.49
N LYS A 126 19.30 12.61 5.57
CA LYS A 126 17.95 13.16 5.76
C LYS A 126 17.51 13.03 7.20
N LEU A 127 16.82 14.06 7.70
CA LEU A 127 16.22 14.06 9.05
C LEU A 127 17.25 13.70 10.14
N VAL A 128 18.47 14.20 10.01
CA VAL A 128 19.61 13.88 10.88
C VAL A 128 19.36 14.38 12.29
N GLU A 129 18.68 15.51 12.41
CA GLU A 129 18.28 16.15 13.66
C GLU A 129 17.18 15.39 14.42
N ILE A 130 16.47 14.48 13.76
CA ILE A 130 15.35 13.73 14.35
C ILE A 130 15.88 12.46 14.99
N GLN A 131 15.95 12.43 16.33
CA GLN A 131 16.41 11.29 17.13
C GLN A 131 15.29 10.59 17.91
N SER A 132 14.12 11.22 17.99
CA SER A 132 12.94 10.73 18.69
C SER A 132 11.65 10.95 17.90
N VAL A 133 10.58 10.25 18.29
CA VAL A 133 9.25 10.47 17.71
C VAL A 133 8.72 11.87 18.07
N GLU A 134 9.08 12.38 19.24
CA GLU A 134 8.69 13.70 19.72
C GLU A 134 9.35 14.82 18.90
N GLU A 135 10.61 14.65 18.51
CA GLU A 135 11.28 15.54 17.55
C GLU A 135 10.65 15.46 16.16
N LEU A 136 10.29 14.25 15.72
CA LEU A 136 9.56 14.08 14.46
C LEU A 136 8.25 14.86 14.48
N CYS A 137 7.50 14.75 15.58
CA CYS A 137 6.25 15.48 15.74
C CYS A 137 6.45 16.99 15.71
N ARG A 138 7.49 17.52 16.36
CA ARG A 138 7.80 18.96 16.31
C ARG A 138 8.23 19.40 14.91
N HIS A 139 9.06 18.61 14.23
CA HIS A 139 9.59 18.94 12.90
C HIS A 139 8.47 19.09 11.87
N PHE A 140 7.52 18.13 11.85
CA PHE A 140 6.44 18.09 10.87
C PHE A 140 5.13 18.69 11.38
N ASP A 141 5.11 19.34 12.55
CA ASP A 141 3.89 19.80 13.22
C ASP A 141 2.84 18.68 13.30
N ILE A 142 3.20 17.49 13.77
CA ILE A 142 2.24 16.38 13.90
C ILE A 142 1.43 16.58 15.18
N ALA A 143 0.11 16.73 15.03
CA ALA A 143 -0.84 16.83 16.12
C ALA A 143 -1.60 15.50 16.34
N GLU A 144 -1.75 14.72 15.28
CA GLU A 144 -2.49 13.46 15.27
C GLU A 144 -1.52 12.28 15.09
N LEU A 145 -0.74 11.97 16.14
CA LEU A 145 0.25 10.91 16.07
C LEU A 145 -0.41 9.52 15.91
N LEU A 146 -0.12 8.84 14.79
CA LEU A 146 -0.61 7.50 14.48
C LEU A 146 -0.21 6.47 15.55
N LEU A 147 1.01 6.55 16.07
CA LEU A 147 1.57 5.55 16.99
C LEU A 147 0.84 5.48 18.33
N ASP A 148 0.13 6.54 18.71
CA ASP A 148 -0.66 6.60 19.95
C ASP A 148 -2.12 6.17 19.72
N LYS A 149 -2.52 5.87 18.48
CA LYS A 149 -3.89 5.47 18.17
C LYS A 149 -4.10 3.99 18.46
N ILE A 150 -5.15 3.70 19.21
CA ILE A 150 -5.57 2.33 19.51
C ILE A 150 -6.23 1.73 18.28
N VAL A 151 -5.78 0.55 17.89
CA VAL A 151 -6.33 -0.25 16.80
C VAL A 151 -6.79 -1.57 17.38
N ASP A 152 -8.04 -1.93 17.09
CA ASP A 152 -8.53 -3.28 17.35
C ASP A 152 -7.93 -4.23 16.31
N CYS A 153 -6.84 -4.89 16.70
CA CYS A 153 -6.10 -5.83 15.87
C CYS A 153 -5.56 -6.94 16.77
N ARG A 154 -5.71 -8.19 16.32
CA ARG A 154 -5.20 -9.38 17.02
C ARG A 154 -3.69 -9.51 16.92
N TYR A 155 -3.07 -8.80 15.99
CA TYR A 155 -1.64 -8.83 15.70
C TYR A 155 -0.86 -7.69 16.38
N ARG A 156 -1.04 -7.56 17.70
CA ARG A 156 -0.51 -6.46 18.51
C ARG A 156 1.01 -6.31 18.45
N ALA A 157 1.75 -7.41 18.39
CA ALA A 157 3.21 -7.38 18.40
C ALA A 157 3.81 -6.49 17.30
N LEU A 158 3.28 -6.51 16.07
CA LEU A 158 3.74 -5.60 15.01
C LEU A 158 3.39 -4.14 15.30
N LEU A 159 2.16 -3.87 15.71
CA LEU A 159 1.69 -2.51 15.99
C LEU A 159 2.42 -1.88 17.18
N ASP A 160 2.62 -2.64 18.24
CA ASP A 160 3.22 -2.12 19.47
C ASP A 160 4.74 -1.94 19.29
N SER A 161 5.37 -2.65 18.35
CA SER A 161 6.81 -2.52 18.04
C SER A 161 7.17 -1.27 17.23
N ARG A 162 6.22 -0.58 16.60
CA ARG A 162 6.51 0.53 15.66
C ARG A 162 7.39 1.63 16.24
N ARG A 163 7.12 2.06 17.48
CA ARG A 163 7.89 3.12 18.14
C ARG A 163 9.35 2.68 18.39
N ASN A 164 9.53 1.45 18.89
CA ASN A 164 10.86 0.88 19.10
C ASN A 164 11.58 0.64 17.77
N TYR A 165 10.84 0.25 16.73
CA TYR A 165 11.39 0.00 15.41
C TYR A 165 11.87 1.29 14.73
N PHE A 166 11.14 2.40 14.89
CA PHE A 166 11.61 3.73 14.49
C PHE A 166 12.97 4.06 15.14
N LEU A 167 13.08 3.89 16.47
CA LEU A 167 14.31 4.18 17.22
C LEU A 167 15.45 3.25 16.80
N TYR A 168 15.16 1.96 16.59
CA TYR A 168 16.09 0.97 16.07
C TYR A 168 16.66 1.39 14.71
N ARG A 169 15.80 1.75 13.75
CA ARG A 169 16.20 2.18 12.41
C ARG A 169 17.08 3.43 12.45
N LYS A 170 16.75 4.40 13.33
CA LYS A 170 17.60 5.57 13.57
C LYS A 170 18.96 5.18 14.14
N ARG A 171 19.00 4.34 15.18
CA ARG A 171 20.23 3.95 15.87
C ARG A 171 21.17 3.10 15.02
N VAL A 172 20.62 2.12 14.29
CA VAL A 172 21.40 1.10 13.59
C VAL A 172 21.68 1.48 12.14
N SER A 173 20.70 2.07 11.46
CA SER A 173 20.81 2.39 10.03
C SER A 173 21.03 3.87 9.75
N GLY A 174 20.82 4.74 10.75
CA GLY A 174 20.92 6.20 10.61
C GLY A 174 19.76 6.82 9.83
N VAL A 175 18.64 6.11 9.66
CA VAL A 175 17.52 6.54 8.80
C VAL A 175 16.17 6.44 9.52
N VAL A 176 15.21 7.26 9.09
CA VAL A 176 13.80 7.08 9.46
C VAL A 176 13.17 6.15 8.44
N ASP A 177 12.53 5.07 8.91
CA ASP A 177 11.80 4.14 8.05
C ASP A 177 10.66 4.83 7.30
N HIS A 178 10.64 4.74 5.98
CA HIS A 178 9.67 5.42 5.15
C HIS A 178 8.24 4.92 5.35
N GLY A 179 8.02 3.65 5.73
CA GLY A 179 6.67 3.18 6.01
C GLY A 179 6.10 3.76 7.29
N ILE A 180 6.92 3.85 8.34
CA ILE A 180 6.53 4.53 9.57
C ILE A 180 6.33 6.03 9.34
N LEU A 181 7.26 6.69 8.65
CA LEU A 181 7.16 8.13 8.36
C LEU A 181 5.95 8.46 7.49
N GLY A 182 5.82 7.79 6.34
CA GLY A 182 4.75 8.01 5.39
C GLY A 182 3.37 7.79 6.00
N SER A 183 3.22 6.77 6.85
CA SER A 183 1.95 6.50 7.55
C SER A 183 1.61 7.56 8.60
N ILE A 184 2.57 8.05 9.38
CA ILE A 184 2.36 9.12 10.36
C ILE A 184 1.93 10.40 9.67
N LEU A 185 2.66 10.80 8.62
CA LEU A 185 2.37 12.01 7.84
C LEU A 185 1.00 11.91 7.15
N LEU A 186 0.73 10.80 6.47
CA LEU A 186 -0.57 10.54 5.83
C LEU A 186 -1.73 10.73 6.81
N TYR A 187 -1.64 10.05 7.96
CA TYR A 187 -2.72 10.05 8.94
C TYR A 187 -2.97 11.46 9.49
N ASP A 188 -1.91 12.14 9.93
CA ASP A 188 -2.01 13.49 10.48
C ASP A 188 -2.62 14.48 9.49
N ARG A 189 -2.07 14.54 8.28
CA ARG A 189 -2.51 15.50 7.25
C ARG A 189 -3.95 15.28 6.84
N LEU A 190 -4.34 14.02 6.60
CA LEU A 190 -5.72 13.72 6.23
C LEU A 190 -6.71 14.03 7.34
N VAL A 191 -6.36 13.83 8.61
CA VAL A 191 -7.22 14.19 9.75
C VAL A 191 -7.38 15.71 9.84
N LYS A 192 -6.29 16.48 9.72
CA LYS A 192 -6.33 17.95 9.72
C LYS A 192 -7.18 18.51 8.59
N ILE A 193 -6.91 18.12 7.34
CA ILE A 193 -7.68 18.53 6.16
C ILE A 193 -9.15 18.20 6.34
N ARG A 194 -9.46 16.99 6.82
CA ARG A 194 -10.85 16.58 7.05
C ARG A 194 -11.54 17.43 8.12
N ALA A 195 -10.84 17.83 9.17
CA ALA A 195 -11.38 18.72 10.20
C ALA A 195 -11.63 20.13 9.65
N GLU A 196 -10.72 20.66 8.85
CA GLU A 196 -10.82 21.98 8.20
C GLU A 196 -11.95 22.03 7.17
N LYS A 197 -11.96 21.11 6.20
CA LYS A 197 -13.02 21.04 5.19
C LYS A 197 -14.41 20.81 5.79
N LYS A 198 -14.49 20.11 6.92
CA LYS A 198 -15.76 19.95 7.64
C LYS A 198 -16.26 21.27 8.26
N LYS A 199 -15.35 22.15 8.72
CA LYS A 199 -15.70 23.49 9.23
C LYS A 199 -16.12 24.44 8.11
N GLU A 200 -15.41 24.39 6.97
CA GLU A 200 -15.73 25.21 5.80
C GLU A 200 -17.14 24.92 5.24
N ASN A 201 -17.62 23.67 5.38
CA ASN A 201 -18.92 23.21 4.91
C ASN A 201 -19.20 23.50 3.41
N LYS A 202 -18.13 23.58 2.61
CA LYS A 202 -18.18 23.87 1.17
C LYS A 202 -18.13 22.57 0.36
N GLY A 203 -19.18 22.32 -0.42
CA GLY A 203 -19.24 21.29 -1.46
C GLY A 203 -19.95 19.99 -1.08
N ASN A 204 -20.19 19.14 -2.09
CA ASN A 204 -20.94 17.88 -1.97
C ASN A 204 -20.08 16.68 -1.51
N ARG A 205 -18.80 16.90 -1.18
CA ARG A 205 -17.86 15.84 -0.80
C ARG A 205 -18.12 15.34 0.62
N PHE A 206 -17.97 14.04 0.85
CA PHE A 206 -18.04 13.47 2.19
C PHE A 206 -16.80 13.83 3.01
N TRP A 207 -17.01 14.52 4.15
CA TRP A 207 -15.98 14.86 5.16
C TRP A 207 -16.34 14.33 6.57
N GLY A 208 -17.11 13.26 6.63
CA GLY A 208 -17.64 12.68 7.87
C GLY A 208 -16.58 12.03 8.76
N ARG A 209 -16.94 11.76 10.03
CA ARG A 209 -16.02 11.13 11.01
C ARG A 209 -15.56 9.74 10.60
N LYS A 210 -16.33 9.00 9.80
CA LYS A 210 -15.94 7.68 9.28
C LYS A 210 -14.60 7.72 8.51
N LEU A 211 -14.26 8.85 7.87
CA LEU A 211 -12.98 9.02 7.19
C LEU A 211 -11.78 8.84 8.13
N VAL A 212 -11.85 9.29 9.38
CA VAL A 212 -10.73 9.14 10.33
C VAL A 212 -10.39 7.68 10.55
N ASN A 213 -11.40 6.82 10.67
CA ASN A 213 -11.19 5.37 10.78
C ASN A 213 -10.63 4.77 9.47
N GLN A 214 -11.02 5.30 8.32
CA GLN A 214 -10.49 4.85 7.02
C GLN A 214 -9.02 5.25 6.84
N TYR A 215 -8.65 6.47 7.24
CA TYR A 215 -7.27 6.95 7.26
C TYR A 215 -6.44 6.11 8.22
N LEU A 216 -6.97 5.84 9.42
CA LEU A 216 -6.33 4.99 10.42
C LEU A 216 -6.06 3.60 9.85
N LYS A 217 -7.03 2.98 9.17
CA LYS A 217 -6.85 1.67 8.52
C LYS A 217 -5.74 1.67 7.47
N ALA A 218 -5.73 2.66 6.57
CA ALA A 218 -4.68 2.81 5.56
C ALA A 218 -3.30 3.00 6.20
N ALA A 219 -3.20 3.97 7.10
CA ALA A 219 -1.95 4.34 7.76
C ALA A 219 -1.38 3.19 8.60
N ASN A 220 -2.20 2.41 9.31
CA ASN A 220 -1.69 1.25 10.02
C ASN A 220 -1.14 0.18 9.07
N ALA A 221 -1.81 -0.12 7.94
CA ALA A 221 -1.29 -1.07 6.97
C ALA A 221 0.07 -0.63 6.40
N ILE A 222 0.19 0.67 6.09
CA ILE A 222 1.45 1.27 5.64
C ILE A 222 2.50 1.21 6.75
N SER A 223 2.17 1.50 8.01
CA SER A 223 3.18 1.56 9.09
C SER A 223 3.94 0.25 9.33
N LEU A 224 3.43 -0.88 8.80
CA LEU A 224 4.01 -2.21 8.98
C LEU A 224 4.79 -2.73 7.76
N HIS A 225 4.67 -2.11 6.59
CA HIS A 225 5.19 -2.69 5.32
C HIS A 225 6.71 -2.78 5.21
N ASN A 226 7.46 -2.15 6.12
CA ASN A 226 8.92 -2.26 6.22
C ASN A 226 9.43 -2.64 7.62
N ILE A 227 8.57 -3.25 8.43
CA ILE A 227 9.01 -3.89 9.67
C ILE A 227 9.53 -5.28 9.33
N TRP A 228 10.86 -5.41 9.32
CA TRP A 228 11.55 -6.66 8.99
C TRP A 228 11.63 -7.56 10.21
N MET A 229 11.52 -8.87 9.98
CA MET A 229 11.70 -9.86 11.04
C MET A 229 13.19 -10.15 11.23
N PRO A 230 13.65 -10.36 12.48
CA PRO A 230 15.05 -10.64 12.74
C PRO A 230 15.44 -12.02 12.21
N THR A 231 16.67 -12.14 11.74
CA THR A 231 17.34 -13.42 11.54
C THR A 231 18.04 -13.83 12.83
N ARG A 232 18.47 -15.10 12.95
CA ARG A 232 19.29 -15.54 14.10
C ARG A 232 20.51 -14.64 14.36
N ALA A 233 21.10 -14.08 13.30
CA ALA A 233 22.26 -13.19 13.41
C ALA A 233 21.90 -11.79 13.97
N THR A 234 20.65 -11.36 13.85
CA THR A 234 20.19 -10.02 14.27
C THR A 234 19.29 -10.03 15.50
N GLU A 235 18.95 -11.21 16.05
CA GLU A 235 18.09 -11.33 17.23
C GLU A 235 18.59 -10.52 18.44
N GLN A 236 19.89 -10.58 18.74
CA GLN A 236 20.43 -9.84 19.88
C GLN A 236 20.25 -8.33 19.71
N ILE A 237 20.48 -7.81 18.50
CA ILE A 237 20.25 -6.40 18.18
C ILE A 237 18.78 -6.05 18.42
N TYR A 238 17.83 -6.92 18.07
CA TYR A 238 16.41 -6.67 18.31
C TYR A 238 16.10 -6.61 19.81
N ARG A 239 16.65 -7.53 20.61
CA ARG A 239 16.50 -7.51 22.08
C ARG A 239 17.05 -6.22 22.69
N ASP A 240 18.23 -5.78 22.25
CA ASP A 240 18.87 -4.55 22.73
C ASP A 240 18.10 -3.27 22.33
N ASN A 241 17.10 -3.40 21.44
CA ASN A 241 16.21 -2.33 20.97
C ASN A 241 14.76 -2.48 21.46
N ASN A 242 14.46 -3.39 22.40
CA ASN A 242 13.09 -3.68 22.86
C ASN A 242 12.16 -4.15 21.71
N LEU A 243 12.68 -4.97 20.80
CA LEU A 243 11.97 -5.56 19.66
C LEU A 243 11.86 -7.09 19.77
N GLU A 244 11.98 -7.63 20.99
CA GLU A 244 11.90 -9.07 21.25
C GLU A 244 10.57 -9.69 20.81
N MET A 245 9.49 -8.90 20.78
CA MET A 245 8.17 -9.33 20.30
C MET A 245 8.15 -9.69 18.80
N LEU A 246 9.13 -9.21 18.02
CA LEU A 246 9.28 -9.55 16.60
C LEU A 246 10.05 -10.86 16.39
N ILE A 247 10.75 -11.36 17.42
CA ILE A 247 11.54 -12.59 17.33
C ILE A 247 10.58 -13.79 17.34
N GLY A 248 10.60 -14.58 16.27
CA GLY A 248 9.77 -15.78 16.17
C GLY A 248 8.27 -15.49 16.11
N ILE A 249 7.90 -14.27 15.70
CA ILE A 249 6.50 -13.91 15.50
C ILE A 249 5.86 -14.86 14.48
N GLN A 250 4.56 -15.14 14.63
CA GLN A 250 3.85 -16.01 13.70
C GLN A 250 3.76 -15.38 12.31
N LYS A 251 3.18 -16.09 11.34
CA LYS A 251 2.84 -15.45 10.07
C LYS A 251 1.57 -14.62 10.26
N VAL A 252 1.48 -13.49 9.57
CA VAL A 252 0.30 -12.65 9.58
C VAL A 252 -0.82 -13.36 8.84
N ARG A 253 -1.92 -13.61 9.54
CA ARG A 253 -3.15 -14.18 8.96
C ARG A 253 -4.04 -13.07 8.44
N PHE A 254 -4.82 -13.38 7.41
CA PHE A 254 -5.72 -12.41 6.79
C PHE A 254 -6.66 -11.76 7.81
N LEU A 255 -7.33 -12.55 8.66
CA LEU A 255 -8.30 -12.01 9.62
C LEU A 255 -7.67 -11.20 10.76
N ASP A 256 -6.36 -11.33 11.00
CA ASP A 256 -5.69 -10.54 12.03
C ASP A 256 -5.35 -9.12 11.54
N PHE A 257 -4.98 -8.97 10.26
CA PHE A 257 -4.71 -7.68 9.65
C PHE A 257 -5.00 -7.67 8.13
N PRO A 258 -6.27 -7.52 7.69
CA PRO A 258 -6.68 -7.72 6.30
C PRO A 258 -5.98 -6.82 5.28
N LEU A 259 -5.89 -5.51 5.54
CA LEU A 259 -5.31 -4.56 4.58
C LEU A 259 -3.80 -4.72 4.45
N PHE A 260 -3.11 -4.98 5.56
CA PHE A 260 -1.67 -5.26 5.54
C PHE A 260 -1.36 -6.58 4.85
N TYR A 261 -2.16 -7.61 5.11
CA TYR A 261 -2.05 -8.90 4.43
C TYR A 261 -2.19 -8.72 2.90
N ILE A 262 -3.21 -7.98 2.44
CA ILE A 262 -3.38 -7.71 1.01
C ILE A 262 -2.19 -6.90 0.48
N LEU A 263 -1.76 -5.84 1.18
CA LEU A 263 -0.58 -5.05 0.79
C LEU A 263 0.67 -5.92 0.63
N ALA A 264 0.97 -6.74 1.62
CA ALA A 264 2.12 -7.63 1.63
C ALA A 264 2.15 -8.54 0.40
N VAL A 265 1.01 -9.17 0.07
CA VAL A 265 0.89 -10.04 -1.10
C VAL A 265 1.04 -9.25 -2.39
N ILE A 266 0.26 -8.17 -2.56
CA ILE A 266 0.17 -7.43 -3.82
C ILE A 266 1.49 -6.73 -4.12
N ASP A 267 2.08 -6.02 -3.15
CA ASP A 267 3.35 -5.30 -3.33
C ASP A 267 4.50 -6.25 -3.70
N THR A 268 4.51 -7.45 -3.14
CA THR A 268 5.57 -8.44 -3.39
C THR A 268 5.51 -9.02 -4.80
N ILE A 269 4.30 -9.24 -5.35
CA ILE A 269 4.10 -9.90 -6.64
C ILE A 269 3.85 -8.92 -7.80
N GLU A 270 3.81 -7.61 -7.52
CA GLU A 270 3.52 -6.58 -8.52
C GLU A 270 4.63 -6.55 -9.59
N PRO A 271 4.32 -6.84 -10.87
CA PRO A 271 5.36 -7.03 -11.89
C PRO A 271 6.22 -5.80 -12.20
N LEU A 272 5.66 -4.60 -12.24
CA LEU A 272 6.43 -3.40 -12.61
C LEU A 272 7.53 -3.10 -11.61
N LYS A 273 7.31 -3.36 -10.32
CA LYS A 273 8.35 -3.32 -9.27
C LYS A 273 9.37 -4.45 -9.41
N ILE A 274 8.95 -5.67 -9.74
CA ILE A 274 9.85 -6.83 -9.90
C ILE A 274 10.80 -6.64 -11.07
N TYR A 275 10.31 -6.11 -12.19
CA TYR A 275 11.04 -5.98 -13.44
C TYR A 275 11.56 -4.56 -13.70
N LYS A 276 11.45 -3.64 -12.73
CA LYS A 276 11.88 -2.23 -12.86
C LYS A 276 13.31 -2.06 -13.38
N ASP A 277 14.22 -2.96 -12.97
CA ASP A 277 15.64 -2.87 -13.32
C ASP A 277 15.92 -3.25 -14.79
N LEU A 278 14.97 -3.92 -15.45
CA LEU A 278 15.07 -4.27 -16.87
C LEU A 278 14.71 -3.11 -17.80
N LYS A 279 14.11 -2.03 -17.27
CA LYS A 279 13.70 -0.83 -18.05
C LYS A 279 12.85 -1.15 -19.28
N LEU A 280 12.04 -2.21 -19.20
CA LEU A 280 11.07 -2.57 -20.23
C LEU A 280 9.85 -1.63 -20.15
N PRO A 281 9.16 -1.37 -21.26
CA PRO A 281 7.89 -0.64 -21.23
C PRO A 281 6.85 -1.37 -20.35
N ASP A 282 6.06 -0.62 -19.59
CA ASP A 282 5.05 -1.19 -18.68
C ASP A 282 4.08 -2.14 -19.39
N ILE A 283 3.62 -1.76 -20.59
CA ILE A 283 2.73 -2.59 -21.41
C ILE A 283 3.39 -3.93 -21.76
N LYS A 284 4.70 -3.95 -22.05
CA LYS A 284 5.41 -5.21 -22.33
C LYS A 284 5.32 -6.13 -21.11
N ILE A 285 5.70 -5.64 -19.93
CA ILE A 285 5.67 -6.44 -18.69
C ILE A 285 4.25 -6.95 -18.38
N LEU A 286 3.25 -6.07 -18.46
CA LEU A 286 1.86 -6.40 -18.12
C LEU A 286 1.18 -7.31 -19.15
N THR A 287 1.65 -7.35 -20.40
CA THR A 287 1.11 -8.26 -21.44
C THR A 287 1.74 -9.65 -21.40
N GLU A 288 2.91 -9.78 -20.79
CA GLU A 288 3.66 -11.04 -20.65
C GLU A 288 3.27 -11.89 -19.44
N ILE A 289 2.38 -11.38 -18.59
CA ILE A 289 1.89 -12.09 -17.40
C ILE A 289 0.38 -12.16 -17.46
N CYS A 290 -0.15 -13.39 -17.41
CA CYS A 290 -1.56 -13.69 -17.25
C CYS A 290 -1.95 -13.85 -15.79
N ILE A 291 -3.21 -13.54 -15.48
CA ILE A 291 -3.78 -13.76 -14.16
C ILE A 291 -5.08 -14.58 -14.24
N GLU A 292 -5.23 -15.51 -13.32
CA GLU A 292 -6.46 -16.27 -13.11
C GLU A 292 -6.89 -16.19 -11.64
N PHE A 293 -8.18 -15.97 -11.40
CA PHE A 293 -8.74 -15.90 -10.06
C PHE A 293 -9.36 -17.23 -9.66
N LYS A 294 -9.00 -17.70 -8.46
CA LYS A 294 -9.65 -18.81 -7.78
C LYS A 294 -10.44 -18.25 -6.60
N LYS A 295 -11.37 -19.05 -6.07
CA LYS A 295 -12.17 -18.64 -4.90
C LYS A 295 -11.31 -18.12 -3.76
N ASP A 296 -10.22 -18.81 -3.44
CA ASP A 296 -9.36 -18.50 -2.29
C ASP A 296 -7.90 -18.31 -2.72
N GLY A 297 -7.66 -17.71 -3.89
CA GLY A 297 -6.31 -17.52 -4.39
C GLY A 297 -6.23 -16.94 -5.79
N ILE A 298 -5.02 -16.85 -6.31
CA ILE A 298 -4.72 -16.40 -7.67
C ILE A 298 -3.67 -17.29 -8.31
N SER A 299 -3.62 -17.29 -9.64
CA SER A 299 -2.55 -17.90 -10.42
C SER A 299 -1.98 -16.84 -11.36
N LEU A 300 -0.66 -16.70 -11.39
CA LEU A 300 0.08 -15.87 -12.32
C LEU A 300 0.82 -16.77 -13.29
N LEU A 301 0.64 -16.56 -14.58
CA LEU A 301 1.23 -17.39 -15.62
C LEU A 301 2.08 -16.55 -16.56
N LYS A 302 3.20 -17.09 -17.00
CA LYS A 302 3.99 -16.51 -18.08
C LYS A 302 3.24 -16.71 -19.40
N GLN A 303 3.10 -15.65 -20.18
CA GLN A 303 2.52 -15.70 -21.53
C GLN A 303 3.35 -16.62 -22.44
N GLU A 304 2.69 -17.44 -23.26
CA GLU A 304 3.36 -18.32 -24.22
C GLU A 304 4.27 -17.51 -25.15
N GLY A 305 5.52 -17.96 -25.30
CA GLY A 305 6.53 -17.29 -26.13
C GLY A 305 7.18 -16.05 -25.51
N SER A 306 6.82 -15.66 -24.28
CA SER A 306 7.45 -14.53 -23.58
C SER A 306 8.93 -14.79 -23.28
N ASP A 307 9.76 -13.76 -23.38
CA ASP A 307 11.18 -13.79 -22.98
C ASP A 307 11.40 -13.34 -21.53
N LEU A 308 10.33 -12.97 -20.81
CA LEU A 308 10.41 -12.48 -19.44
C LEU A 308 10.97 -13.54 -18.48
N ASP A 309 11.95 -13.13 -17.67
CA ASP A 309 12.55 -13.98 -16.64
C ASP A 309 11.60 -14.19 -15.46
N PHE A 310 10.71 -15.16 -15.62
CA PHE A 310 9.65 -15.47 -14.65
C PHE A 310 10.18 -15.98 -13.30
N SER A 311 11.45 -16.41 -13.23
CA SER A 311 12.09 -16.82 -11.98
C SER A 311 12.09 -15.71 -10.92
N ARG A 312 12.18 -14.44 -11.35
CA ARG A 312 12.10 -13.27 -10.45
C ARG A 312 10.77 -13.20 -9.71
N LEU A 313 9.67 -13.51 -10.40
CA LEU A 313 8.33 -13.51 -9.81
C LEU A 313 8.15 -14.72 -8.88
N ILE A 314 8.68 -15.89 -9.26
CA ILE A 314 8.70 -17.09 -8.42
C ILE A 314 9.43 -16.83 -7.10
N ASP A 315 10.62 -16.24 -7.14
CA ASP A 315 11.44 -15.97 -5.95
C ASP A 315 10.74 -14.98 -5.00
N LYS A 316 10.13 -13.94 -5.56
CA LYS A 316 9.34 -12.98 -4.79
C LYS A 316 8.12 -13.63 -4.17
N ALA A 317 7.35 -14.41 -4.92
CA ALA A 317 6.19 -15.11 -4.41
C ALA A 317 6.55 -16.07 -3.26
N ARG A 318 7.62 -16.88 -3.41
CA ARG A 318 8.10 -17.78 -2.33
C ARG A 318 8.48 -17.03 -1.06
N SER A 319 9.03 -15.82 -1.19
CA SER A 319 9.41 -15.02 -0.02
C SER A 319 8.22 -14.63 0.88
N LEU A 320 7.00 -14.60 0.35
CA LEU A 320 5.78 -14.32 1.12
C LEU A 320 5.54 -15.32 2.24
N GLU A 321 5.88 -16.60 2.03
CA GLU A 321 5.68 -17.64 3.02
C GLU A 321 6.51 -17.42 4.29
N ASN A 322 7.48 -16.51 4.29
CA ASN A 322 8.26 -16.21 5.50
C ASN A 322 7.52 -15.36 6.53
N TRP A 323 6.46 -14.65 6.14
CA TRP A 323 5.83 -13.63 6.99
C TRP A 323 4.31 -13.56 6.85
N ILE A 324 3.73 -14.04 5.75
CA ILE A 324 2.28 -14.05 5.50
C ILE A 324 1.77 -15.49 5.48
N ASP A 325 0.62 -15.73 6.11
CA ASP A 325 -0.02 -17.05 6.13
C ASP A 325 -0.74 -17.32 4.80
N ILE A 326 0.04 -17.80 3.83
CA ILE A 326 -0.41 -18.25 2.50
C ILE A 326 0.27 -19.57 2.15
N GLY A 327 -0.26 -20.24 1.12
CA GLY A 327 0.44 -21.30 0.40
C GLY A 327 0.94 -20.79 -0.95
N VAL A 328 2.19 -21.12 -1.30
CA VAL A 328 2.76 -20.81 -2.62
C VAL A 328 3.18 -22.10 -3.33
N ARG A 329 2.65 -22.33 -4.53
CA ARG A 329 3.14 -23.35 -5.45
C ARG A 329 3.72 -22.65 -6.68
N ALA A 330 4.89 -23.06 -7.12
CA ALA A 330 5.54 -22.47 -8.29
C ALA A 330 6.19 -23.53 -9.17
N GLU A 331 5.97 -23.38 -10.47
CA GLU A 331 6.60 -24.12 -11.57
C GLU A 331 7.33 -23.11 -12.48
N SER A 332 7.96 -23.54 -13.58
CA SER A 332 8.80 -22.66 -14.40
C SER A 332 8.10 -21.43 -14.98
N ASP A 333 6.80 -21.52 -15.21
CA ASP A 333 5.95 -20.55 -15.91
C ASP A 333 4.64 -20.25 -15.15
N LEU A 334 4.49 -20.77 -13.93
CA LEU A 334 3.28 -20.66 -13.12
C LEU A 334 3.63 -20.36 -11.66
N VAL A 335 2.91 -19.42 -11.07
CA VAL A 335 2.86 -19.19 -9.62
C VAL A 335 1.41 -19.23 -9.16
N GLU A 336 1.08 -20.12 -8.24
CA GLU A 336 -0.21 -20.21 -7.56
C GLU A 336 -0.06 -19.73 -6.12
N ILE A 337 -0.91 -18.80 -5.72
CA ILE A 337 -0.99 -18.28 -4.36
C ILE A 337 -2.35 -18.62 -3.78
N THR A 338 -2.37 -19.35 -2.67
CA THR A 338 -3.57 -19.72 -1.92
C THR A 338 -3.65 -18.90 -0.63
N PHE A 339 -4.78 -18.23 -0.40
CA PHE A 339 -5.02 -17.43 0.79
C PHE A 339 -5.55 -18.29 1.94
N HIS A 340 -4.90 -18.20 3.09
CA HIS A 340 -5.40 -18.76 4.34
C HIS A 340 -6.14 -17.66 5.12
N TYR A 341 -7.15 -18.05 5.92
CA TYR A 341 -8.05 -17.10 6.57
C TYR A 341 -8.16 -17.32 8.06
#